data_AF-A0ABD2TJJ1-F1
#
_entry.id   AF-A0ABD2TJJ1-F1
#
_cell.length_a   1.000
_cell.length_b   1.000
_cell.length_c   1.000
_cell.angle_alpha   90.00
_cell.angle_beta   90.00
_cell.angle_gamma   90.00
#
_symmetry.space_group_name_H-M   'P 1'
#
loop_
_entity.id
_entity.type
_entity.pdbx_description
1 polymer ?
#
loop_
_entity_poly.entity_id
_entity_poly.type
_entity_poly.pdbx_seq_one_letter_code
_entity_poly.pdbx_strand_id
1 'polypeptide(L)'
;MSHSHSQMIALPIVPPTVSARLDSMMEYYKQTGKCSLCDIQPNELLIAESDHFISLVPFAATFAFEIWIIPRDHSSHFHEIDSEKAVDLGGLLKLMLLKMSLQLNNPPFNLLIHTSPFQDDPSYAHSTHWFLQIAPHLSGVGGFEIATGCYINPVFPEDAAKILRDVRISNNNI
;
A
#
# COMPACT_ATOMS: atom_id res chain seq x y z
N MET A 1 -19.16 -6.68 -15.40
CA MET A 1 -17.99 -7.00 -16.23
C MET A 1 -17.14 -8.02 -15.48
N SER A 2 -16.84 -9.18 -16.06
CA SER A 2 -16.07 -10.27 -15.41
C SER A 2 -14.61 -10.38 -15.89
N HIS A 3 -14.24 -9.67 -16.95
CA HIS A 3 -12.85 -9.63 -17.43
C HIS A 3 -11.98 -8.76 -16.53
N SER A 4 -10.73 -9.18 -16.32
CA SER A 4 -9.75 -8.42 -15.55
C SER A 4 -9.49 -7.07 -16.20
N HIS A 5 -9.65 -6.01 -15.42
CA HIS A 5 -9.39 -4.63 -15.82
C HIS A 5 -9.11 -3.78 -14.57
N SER A 6 -8.48 -2.63 -14.77
CA SER A 6 -8.34 -1.57 -13.77
C SER A 6 -9.02 -0.30 -14.25
N GLN A 7 -9.15 0.68 -13.37
CA GLN A 7 -9.75 1.98 -13.68
C GLN A 7 -8.82 3.10 -13.25
N MET A 8 -8.82 4.19 -14.01
CA MET A 8 -8.12 5.42 -13.69
C MET A 8 -9.11 6.57 -13.83
N ILE A 9 -9.17 7.43 -12.81
CA ILE A 9 -10.07 8.59 -12.77
C ILE A 9 -9.22 9.83 -12.50
N ALA A 10 -9.22 10.76 -13.45
CA ALA A 10 -8.60 12.06 -13.28
C ALA A 10 -9.60 13.01 -12.60
N LEU A 11 -9.18 13.64 -11.51
CA LEU A 11 -10.02 14.55 -10.73
C LEU A 11 -9.51 15.99 -10.86
N PRO A 12 -10.40 17.00 -10.97
CA PRO A 12 -10.02 18.41 -11.00
C PRO A 12 -9.70 18.98 -9.61
N ILE A 13 -9.72 18.15 -8.57
CA ILE A 13 -9.47 18.50 -7.17
C ILE A 13 -8.56 17.45 -6.52
N VAL A 14 -7.85 17.83 -5.46
CA VAL A 14 -7.15 16.89 -4.59
C VAL A 14 -8.15 16.33 -3.57
N PRO A 15 -8.38 15.00 -3.52
CA PRO A 15 -9.32 14.42 -2.55
C PRO A 15 -8.88 14.66 -1.10
N PRO A 16 -9.81 14.81 -0.13
CA PRO A 16 -9.48 15.07 1.27
C PRO A 16 -8.55 14.03 1.90
N THR A 17 -8.69 12.75 1.53
CA THR A 17 -7.81 11.66 2.02
C THR A 17 -6.38 11.80 1.51
N VAL A 18 -6.20 12.31 0.30
CA VAL A 18 -4.88 12.61 -0.27
C VAL A 18 -4.26 13.80 0.47
N SER A 19 -5.02 14.88 0.68
CA SER A 19 -4.53 16.04 1.45
C SER A 19 -4.12 15.64 2.88
N ALA A 20 -4.97 14.92 3.61
CA ALA A 20 -4.67 14.48 4.96
C ALA A 20 -3.41 13.59 5.03
N ARG A 21 -3.19 12.72 4.03
CA ARG A 21 -1.97 11.91 3.92
C ARG A 21 -0.74 12.79 3.70
N LEU A 22 -0.79 13.74 2.76
CA LEU A 22 0.33 14.64 2.47
C LEU A 22 0.68 15.52 3.67
N ASP A 23 -0.33 16.07 4.35
CA ASP A 23 -0.15 16.84 5.57
C ASP A 23 0.52 16.02 6.68
N SER A 24 0.09 14.76 6.86
CA SER A 24 0.70 13.85 7.85
C SER A 24 2.15 13.51 7.50
N MET A 25 2.44 13.23 6.23
CA MET A 25 3.81 12.97 5.76
C MET A 25 4.71 14.19 5.95
N MET A 26 4.19 15.39 5.66
CA MET A 26 4.89 16.66 5.84
C MET A 26 5.15 16.96 7.32
N GLU A 27 4.17 16.73 8.19
CA GLU A 27 4.33 16.93 9.62
C GLU A 27 5.42 16.02 10.20
N TYR A 28 5.41 14.74 9.84
CA TYR A 28 6.46 13.81 10.21
C TYR A 28 7.84 14.27 9.71
N TYR A 29 7.92 14.74 8.46
CA TYR A 29 9.16 15.27 7.88
C TYR A 29 9.66 16.51 8.63
N LYS A 30 8.78 17.44 9.00
CA LYS A 30 9.16 18.64 9.79
C LYS A 30 9.69 18.28 11.17
N GLN A 31 9.14 17.24 11.80
CA GLN A 31 9.55 16.81 13.14
C GLN A 31 10.86 16.00 13.14
N THR A 32 11.07 15.15 12.13
CA THR A 32 12.17 14.16 12.12
C THR A 32 13.27 14.45 11.10
N GLY A 33 13.00 15.30 10.12
CA GLY A 33 13.86 15.54 8.95
C GLY A 33 13.86 14.39 7.94
N LYS A 34 12.95 13.41 8.06
CA LYS A 34 12.93 12.20 7.22
C LYS A 34 11.55 11.95 6.62
N CYS A 35 11.51 11.36 5.43
CA CYS A 35 10.26 10.86 4.87
C CYS A 35 9.74 9.68 5.71
N SER A 36 8.46 9.71 6.07
CA SER A 36 7.84 8.67 6.91
C SER A 36 7.93 7.27 6.31
N LEU A 37 7.84 7.12 4.99
CA LEU A 37 7.97 5.81 4.33
C LEU A 37 9.43 5.35 4.20
N CYS A 38 10.37 6.29 4.02
CA CYS A 38 11.80 5.97 3.98
C CYS A 38 12.36 5.57 5.35
N ASP A 39 11.78 6.09 6.44
CA ASP A 39 12.19 5.75 7.81
C ASP A 39 11.45 4.52 8.37
N ILE A 40 10.64 3.83 7.55
CA ILE A 40 10.00 2.58 7.96
C ILE A 40 11.07 1.54 8.25
N GLN A 41 11.02 0.97 9.46
CA GLN A 41 11.75 -0.24 9.82
C GLN A 41 10.76 -1.40 9.85
N PRO A 42 10.62 -2.15 8.74
CA PRO A 42 9.47 -3.03 8.58
C PRO A 42 9.53 -4.24 9.51
N ASN A 43 10.70 -4.67 10.02
CA ASN A 43 10.86 -5.70 11.05
C ASN A 43 9.81 -6.84 10.98
N GLU A 44 8.93 -6.95 11.99
CA GLU A 44 7.89 -7.97 12.09
C GLU A 44 6.73 -7.80 11.09
N LEU A 45 6.61 -6.62 10.48
CA LEU A 45 5.60 -6.22 9.52
C LEU A 45 5.98 -6.54 8.06
N LEU A 46 7.26 -6.85 7.78
CA LEU A 46 7.74 -7.16 6.43
C LEU A 46 7.15 -8.48 5.92
N ILE A 47 6.53 -8.50 4.75
CA ILE A 47 6.03 -9.74 4.13
C ILE A 47 7.10 -10.33 3.21
N ALA A 48 7.57 -9.53 2.26
CA ALA A 48 8.59 -9.89 1.28
C ALA A 48 9.26 -8.64 0.72
N GLU A 49 10.41 -8.82 0.08
CA GLU A 49 11.17 -7.74 -0.54
C GLU A 49 11.62 -8.15 -1.94
N SER A 50 11.82 -7.16 -2.80
CA SER A 50 12.38 -7.30 -4.15
C SER A 50 13.55 -6.33 -4.33
N ASP A 51 14.13 -6.21 -5.52
CA ASP A 51 15.31 -5.38 -5.74
C ASP A 51 15.02 -3.89 -5.44
N HIS A 52 13.85 -3.40 -5.87
CA HIS A 52 13.47 -1.99 -5.78
C HIS A 52 12.34 -1.70 -4.80
N PHE A 53 11.65 -2.73 -4.29
CA PHE A 53 10.46 -2.57 -3.45
C PHE A 53 10.48 -3.43 -2.19
N ILE A 54 9.69 -3.02 -1.20
CA ILE A 54 9.33 -3.84 -0.04
C ILE A 54 7.80 -3.99 0.01
N SER A 55 7.35 -5.12 0.53
CA SER A 55 5.93 -5.36 0.84
C SER A 55 5.78 -5.60 2.34
N LEU A 56 4.83 -4.91 2.96
CA LEU A 56 4.58 -4.98 4.41
C LEU A 56 3.11 -4.83 4.73
N VAL A 57 2.74 -5.20 5.97
CA VAL A 57 1.45 -4.79 6.55
C VAL A 57 1.65 -3.49 7.31
N PRO A 58 0.92 -2.40 6.99
CA PRO A 58 1.12 -1.12 7.66
C PRO A 58 0.79 -1.22 9.16
N PHE A 59 1.62 -0.59 10.01
CA PHE A 59 1.45 -0.62 11.48
C PHE A 59 0.05 -0.17 11.93
N ALA A 60 -0.53 0.82 11.25
CA ALA A 60 -1.90 1.28 11.48
C ALA A 60 -2.81 0.90 10.31
N ALA A 61 -2.81 -0.38 9.93
CA ALA A 61 -3.65 -0.92 8.85
C ALA A 61 -5.14 -0.63 9.07
N THR A 62 -5.79 -0.10 8.05
CA THR A 62 -7.23 0.19 8.05
C THR A 62 -8.02 -1.10 7.89
N PHE A 63 -7.55 -2.01 7.04
CA PHE A 63 -8.21 -3.27 6.71
C PHE A 63 -7.40 -4.48 7.20
N ALA A 64 -8.10 -5.55 7.59
CA ALA A 64 -7.45 -6.81 7.92
C ALA A 64 -6.70 -7.34 6.69
N PHE A 65 -5.45 -7.77 6.87
CA PHE A 65 -4.55 -8.21 5.78
C PHE A 65 -4.32 -7.16 4.67
N GLU A 66 -4.40 -5.87 5.01
CA GLU A 66 -3.93 -4.80 4.13
C GLU A 66 -2.43 -4.95 3.84
N ILE A 67 -2.04 -4.75 2.57
CA ILE A 67 -0.64 -4.83 2.15
C ILE A 67 -0.25 -3.53 1.46
N TRP A 68 0.89 -2.98 1.85
CA TRP A 68 1.54 -1.89 1.12
C TRP A 68 2.76 -2.41 0.39
N ILE A 69 2.91 -2.04 -0.89
CA ILE A 69 4.14 -2.18 -1.66
C ILE A 69 4.75 -0.79 -1.82
N ILE A 70 5.96 -0.61 -1.29
CA ILE A 70 6.61 0.69 -1.15
C ILE A 70 7.96 0.65 -1.88
N PRO A 71 8.29 1.64 -2.71
CA PRO A 71 9.64 1.79 -3.26
C PRO A 71 10.68 1.91 -2.13
N ARG A 72 11.85 1.29 -2.32
CA ARG A 72 12.99 1.46 -1.41
C ARG A 72 13.61 2.86 -1.54
N ASP A 73 13.70 3.34 -2.78
CA ASP A 73 14.16 4.69 -3.08
C ASP A 73 13.03 5.70 -2.89
N HIS A 74 13.34 6.86 -2.34
CA HIS A 74 12.37 7.95 -2.23
C HIS A 74 11.86 8.36 -3.62
N SER A 75 10.55 8.22 -3.83
CA SER A 75 9.88 8.65 -5.06
C SER A 75 8.48 9.18 -4.74
N SER A 76 8.20 10.42 -5.13
CA SER A 76 6.92 11.09 -4.85
C SER A 76 5.82 10.67 -5.82
N HIS A 77 6.20 10.36 -7.07
CA HIS A 77 5.29 10.18 -8.18
C HIS A 77 5.38 8.77 -8.76
N PHE A 78 4.25 8.07 -8.80
CA PHE A 78 4.20 6.73 -9.41
C PHE A 78 4.60 6.73 -10.89
N HIS A 79 4.28 7.80 -11.63
CA HIS A 79 4.54 7.89 -13.06
C HIS A 79 6.03 8.05 -13.41
N GLU A 80 6.91 8.26 -12.42
CA GLU A 80 8.36 8.34 -12.60
C GLU A 80 9.03 6.95 -12.62
N ILE A 81 8.26 5.86 -12.45
CA ILE A 81 8.77 4.50 -12.47
C ILE A 81 9.36 4.14 -13.85
N ASP A 82 10.57 3.59 -13.87
CA ASP A 82 11.22 3.09 -15.08
C ASP A 82 10.79 1.65 -15.41
N SER A 83 11.21 1.14 -16.56
CA SER A 83 10.82 -0.20 -17.04
C SER A 83 11.37 -1.33 -16.18
N GLU A 84 12.53 -1.18 -15.56
CA GLU A 84 13.12 -2.19 -14.69
C GLU A 84 12.32 -2.30 -13.40
N LYS A 85 12.07 -1.15 -12.75
CA LYS A 85 11.25 -1.04 -11.54
C LYS A 85 9.82 -1.51 -11.80
N ALA A 86 9.25 -1.26 -12.99
CA ALA A 86 7.92 -1.73 -13.34
C ALA A 86 7.83 -3.27 -13.42
N VAL A 87 8.86 -3.93 -13.96
CA VAL A 87 8.92 -5.41 -14.00
C VAL A 87 9.08 -5.98 -12.60
N ASP A 88 9.96 -5.40 -11.78
CA ASP A 88 10.18 -5.81 -10.39
C ASP A 88 8.90 -5.65 -9.54
N LEU A 89 8.24 -4.49 -9.63
CA LEU A 89 6.94 -4.23 -9.02
C LEU A 89 5.90 -5.26 -9.47
N GLY A 90 5.85 -5.59 -10.76
CA GLY A 90 4.94 -6.60 -11.30
C GLY A 90 5.17 -7.99 -10.68
N GLY A 91 6.43 -8.37 -10.48
CA GLY A 91 6.81 -9.60 -9.78
C GLY A 91 6.36 -9.62 -8.32
N LEU A 92 6.65 -8.56 -7.58
CA LEU A 92 6.27 -8.44 -6.16
C LEU A 92 4.74 -8.34 -5.99
N LEU A 93 4.05 -7.61 -6.86
CA LEU A 93 2.59 -7.54 -6.90
C LEU A 93 1.98 -8.92 -7.17
N LYS A 94 2.48 -9.67 -8.16
CA LYS A 94 2.05 -11.05 -8.43
C LYS A 94 2.23 -11.91 -7.19
N LEU A 95 3.38 -11.81 -6.51
CA LEU A 95 3.67 -12.56 -5.29
C LEU A 95 2.66 -12.24 -4.17
N MET A 96 2.37 -10.97 -3.93
CA MET A 96 1.42 -10.54 -2.89
C MET A 96 0.00 -11.03 -3.17
N LEU A 97 -0.46 -10.88 -4.42
CA LEU A 97 -1.80 -11.34 -4.81
C LEU A 97 -1.95 -12.85 -4.70
N LEU A 98 -0.91 -13.63 -5.06
CA LEU A 98 -0.91 -15.09 -4.91
C LEU A 98 -0.92 -15.51 -3.44
N LYS A 99 -0.07 -14.90 -2.59
CA LYS A 99 -0.04 -15.18 -1.14
C LYS A 99 -1.40 -14.89 -0.50
N MET A 100 -1.97 -13.71 -0.80
CA MET A 100 -3.30 -13.30 -0.33
C MET A 100 -4.39 -14.26 -0.83
N SER A 101 -4.37 -14.63 -2.10
CA SER A 101 -5.36 -15.56 -2.69
C SER A 101 -5.32 -16.93 -2.02
N LEU A 102 -4.12 -17.51 -1.82
CA LEU A 102 -3.97 -18.81 -1.17
C LEU A 102 -4.38 -18.79 0.30
N GLN A 103 -3.97 -17.75 1.04
CA GLN A 103 -4.17 -17.68 2.48
C GLN A 103 -5.60 -17.31 2.88
N LEU A 104 -6.28 -16.50 2.06
CA LEU A 104 -7.57 -15.90 2.38
C LEU A 104 -8.72 -16.46 1.53
N ASN A 105 -8.52 -17.63 0.89
CA ASN A 105 -9.49 -18.30 0.03
C ASN A 105 -10.00 -17.44 -1.14
N ASN A 106 -9.05 -16.78 -1.82
CA ASN A 106 -9.28 -15.96 -3.01
C ASN A 106 -10.34 -14.86 -2.81
N PRO A 107 -10.14 -13.94 -1.85
CA PRO A 107 -11.12 -12.91 -1.55
C PRO A 107 -11.19 -11.87 -2.67
N PRO A 108 -12.33 -11.16 -2.82
CA PRO A 108 -12.35 -9.91 -3.56
C PRO A 108 -11.36 -8.92 -2.95
N PHE A 109 -10.76 -8.06 -3.75
CA PHE A 109 -9.83 -7.05 -3.28
C PHE A 109 -9.87 -5.81 -4.16
N ASN A 110 -9.39 -4.70 -3.63
CA ASN A 110 -9.08 -3.49 -4.38
C ASN A 110 -7.57 -3.23 -4.39
N LEU A 111 -7.11 -2.70 -5.53
CA LEU A 111 -5.74 -2.23 -5.74
C LEU A 111 -5.80 -0.71 -5.90
N LEU A 112 -5.05 0.03 -5.07
CA LEU A 112 -5.01 1.49 -5.08
C LEU A 112 -3.58 1.98 -5.19
N ILE A 113 -3.33 2.95 -6.07
CA ILE A 113 -2.04 3.63 -6.17
C ILE A 113 -2.17 4.98 -5.50
N HIS A 114 -1.35 5.21 -4.47
CA HIS A 114 -1.26 6.47 -3.75
C HIS A 114 -0.04 7.23 -4.24
N THR A 115 -0.24 8.23 -5.10
CA THR A 115 0.83 9.06 -5.67
C THR A 115 0.69 10.53 -5.24
N SER A 116 1.72 11.34 -5.45
CA SER A 116 1.65 12.80 -5.28
C SER A 116 0.68 13.44 -6.30
N PRO A 117 0.00 14.56 -5.95
CA PRO A 117 -0.80 15.35 -6.88
C PRO A 117 0.01 15.92 -8.06
N PHE A 118 -0.67 16.23 -9.17
CA PHE A 118 -0.03 16.81 -10.38
C PHE A 118 0.50 18.24 -10.20
N GLN A 119 -0.15 19.05 -9.36
CA GLN A 119 0.33 20.38 -9.00
C GLN A 119 0.86 20.29 -7.57
N ASP A 120 2.02 19.66 -7.42
CA ASP A 120 2.69 19.54 -6.15
C ASP A 120 3.36 20.87 -5.76
N ASP A 121 3.17 21.28 -4.51
CA ASP A 121 4.03 22.29 -3.91
C ASP A 121 5.42 21.64 -3.73
N PRO A 122 6.50 22.20 -4.31
CA PRO A 122 7.85 21.65 -4.20
C PRO A 122 8.29 21.42 -2.75
N SER A 123 7.68 22.11 -1.78
CA SER A 123 7.94 21.88 -0.36
C SER A 123 7.65 20.43 0.07
N TYR A 124 6.70 19.75 -0.58
CA TYR A 124 6.29 18.36 -0.29
C TYR A 124 7.15 17.29 -0.96
N ALA A 125 8.09 17.66 -1.84
CA ALA A 125 8.85 16.70 -2.62
C ALA A 125 9.68 15.73 -1.75
N HIS A 126 10.20 16.20 -0.62
CA HIS A 126 11.02 15.39 0.29
C HIS A 126 10.21 14.60 1.33
N SER A 127 8.95 14.96 1.55
CA SER A 127 8.08 14.28 2.51
C SER A 127 7.17 13.25 1.84
N THR A 128 6.76 13.50 0.60
CA THR A 128 5.82 12.66 -0.14
C THR A 128 6.51 11.45 -0.75
N HIS A 129 5.93 10.27 -0.56
CA HIS A 129 6.43 9.03 -1.13
C HIS A 129 5.24 8.18 -1.55
N TRP A 130 5.21 7.74 -2.81
CA TRP A 130 4.14 6.92 -3.35
C TRP A 130 4.21 5.49 -2.84
N PHE A 131 3.06 4.81 -2.80
CA PHE A 131 2.98 3.38 -2.54
C PHE A 131 1.74 2.78 -3.22
N LEU A 132 1.73 1.46 -3.35
CA LEU A 132 0.59 0.69 -3.83
C LEU A 132 -0.04 -0.05 -2.64
N GLN A 133 -1.36 0.06 -2.50
CA GLN A 133 -2.15 -0.56 -1.46
C GLN A 133 -3.00 -1.69 -2.04
N ILE A 134 -2.98 -2.86 -1.40
CA ILE A 134 -3.87 -3.98 -1.65
C ILE A 134 -4.80 -4.10 -0.44
N ALA A 135 -6.11 -4.00 -0.67
CA ALA A 135 -7.12 -4.06 0.38
C ALA A 135 -8.07 -5.25 0.11
N PRO A 136 -7.90 -6.41 0.78
CA PRO A 136 -8.82 -7.53 0.66
C PRO A 136 -10.14 -7.25 1.39
N HIS A 137 -11.25 -7.69 0.81
CA HIS A 137 -12.59 -7.50 1.35
C HIS A 137 -12.96 -8.69 2.24
N LEU A 138 -12.62 -8.62 3.52
CA LEU A 138 -12.85 -9.69 4.50
C LEU A 138 -14.03 -9.42 5.43
N SER A 139 -14.36 -8.15 5.66
CA SER A 139 -15.48 -7.72 6.50
C SER A 139 -16.13 -6.47 5.93
N GLY A 140 -17.44 -6.30 6.19
CA GLY A 140 -18.15 -5.08 5.88
C GLY A 140 -17.93 -4.00 6.94
N VAL A 141 -18.32 -2.77 6.61
CA VAL A 141 -18.37 -1.65 7.55
C VAL A 141 -19.76 -1.54 8.17
N GLY A 142 -19.83 -1.10 9.43
CA GLY A 142 -21.06 -0.81 10.15
C GLY A 142 -21.34 0.69 10.25
N GLY A 143 -22.31 1.04 11.12
CA GLY A 143 -22.66 2.44 11.34
C GLY A 143 -21.56 3.26 12.02
N PHE A 144 -20.66 2.62 12.76
CA PHE A 144 -19.55 3.29 13.44
C PHE A 144 -18.53 3.84 12.43
N GLU A 145 -18.06 2.99 11.51
CA GLU A 145 -17.07 3.36 10.50
C GLU A 145 -17.64 4.43 9.56
N ILE A 146 -18.90 4.28 9.15
CA ILE A 146 -19.59 5.25 8.29
C ILE A 146 -19.70 6.61 8.97
N ALA A 147 -20.05 6.65 10.26
CA ALA A 147 -20.28 7.90 10.97
C ALA A 147 -18.99 8.63 11.37
N THR A 148 -17.90 7.89 11.60
CA THR A 148 -16.69 8.45 12.22
C THR A 148 -15.49 8.51 11.29
N GLY A 149 -15.45 7.66 10.24
CA GLY A 149 -14.25 7.43 9.45
C GLY A 149 -13.15 6.63 10.19
N CYS A 150 -13.41 6.15 11.41
CA CYS A 150 -12.52 5.25 12.14
C CYS A 150 -12.88 3.80 11.85
N TYR A 151 -11.88 2.97 11.56
CA TYR A 151 -12.07 1.57 11.19
C TYR A 151 -11.69 0.63 12.34
N ILE A 152 -12.40 -0.50 12.44
CA ILE A 152 -12.09 -1.58 13.37
C ILE A 152 -11.37 -2.68 12.60
N ASN A 153 -10.08 -2.85 12.86
CA ASN A 153 -9.29 -3.93 12.28
C ASN A 153 -9.17 -5.10 13.28
N PRO A 154 -9.74 -6.29 12.98
CA PRO A 154 -9.72 -7.43 13.90
C PRO A 154 -8.39 -8.21 13.90
N VAL A 155 -7.43 -7.86 13.04
CA VAL A 155 -6.14 -8.56 12.91
C VAL A 155 -4.99 -7.58 13.11
N PHE A 156 -4.12 -7.88 14.07
CA PHE A 156 -2.90 -7.10 14.27
C PHE A 156 -1.97 -7.21 13.07
N PRO A 157 -1.27 -6.13 12.69
CA PRO A 157 -0.45 -6.12 11.50
C PRO A 157 0.74 -7.09 11.60
N GLU A 158 1.26 -7.35 12.81
CA GLU A 158 2.32 -8.33 13.07
C GLU A 158 1.86 -9.76 12.75
N ASP A 159 0.64 -10.13 13.15
CA ASP A 159 0.05 -11.43 12.87
C ASP A 159 -0.23 -11.58 11.37
N ALA A 160 -0.83 -10.56 10.75
CA ALA A 160 -1.10 -10.57 9.31
C ALA A 160 0.19 -10.70 8.49
N ALA A 161 1.24 -9.96 8.85
CA ALA A 161 2.53 -10.02 8.18
C ALA A 161 3.17 -11.40 8.33
N LYS A 162 3.17 -11.97 9.53
CA LYS A 162 3.66 -13.33 9.79
C LYS A 162 2.91 -14.37 8.96
N ILE A 163 1.58 -14.34 9.00
CA ILE A 163 0.72 -15.27 8.27
C ILE A 163 1.02 -15.20 6.76
N LEU A 164 1.08 -14.01 6.17
CA LEU A 164 1.35 -13.82 4.74
C LEU A 164 2.78 -14.22 4.37
N ARG A 165 3.76 -13.96 5.24
CA ARG A 165 5.16 -14.36 5.05
C ARG A 165 5.29 -15.88 4.96
N ASP A 166 4.59 -16.62 5.83
CA ASP A 166 4.67 -18.08 5.94
C ASP A 166 3.95 -18.84 4.79
N VAL A 167 3.17 -18.14 3.95
CA VAL A 167 2.51 -18.75 2.78
C VAL A 167 3.55 -19.23 1.77
N ARG A 168 3.56 -20.54 1.49
CA ARG A 168 4.42 -21.17 0.48
C ARG A 168 3.70 -21.24 -0.86
N ILE A 169 4.27 -20.62 -1.89
CA ILE A 169 3.78 -20.75 -3.26
C ILE A 169 4.46 -21.94 -3.93
N SER A 170 3.68 -22.88 -4.45
CA SER A 170 4.17 -24.00 -5.25
C SER A 170 4.38 -23.56 -6.71
N ASN A 171 5.48 -24.02 -7.33
CA ASN A 171 5.90 -23.66 -8.70
C ASN A 171 4.89 -24.06 -9.81
N ASN A 172 3.77 -24.70 -9.51
CA ASN A 172 2.74 -25.08 -10.49
C ASN A 172 1.81 -23.92 -10.88
N ASN A 173 1.94 -22.74 -10.26
CA ASN A 173 1.09 -21.56 -10.49
C ASN A 173 1.85 -20.38 -11.11
N ILE A 174 3.04 -20.60 -11.68
CA ILE A 174 3.87 -19.54 -12.28
C ILE A 174 3.60 -19.40 -13.77
#